data_AF-A0AAD4YXN6-F1
#
_entry.id   AF-A0AAD4YXN6-F1
#
_cell.length_a   1.000
_cell.length_b   1.000
_cell.length_c   1.000
_cell.angle_alpha   90.00
_cell.angle_beta   90.00
_cell.angle_gamma   90.00
#
_symmetry.space_group_name_H-M   'P 1'
#
loop_
_entity.id
_entity.type
_entity.pdbx_description
1 polymer ?
#
loop_
_entity_poly.entity_id
_entity_poly.type
_entity_poly.pdbx_seq_one_letter_code
_entity_poly.pdbx_strand_id
1 'polypeptide(L)'
;MEMMEEQSHNEVNPSDIAAENESPMSQCGSHSENSERKRKRGTENSSDVTDKIVHALEKLFAESGKRMQIVTEAIVKGNEDHSDIAKMLKDMGLSPMDQIDALTLILEKPQTVTVFQSLDDDVKEVFVQKLLNDHARG
;
A
#
# COMPACT_ATOMS: atom_id res chain seq x y z
N MET A 1 -49.54 -15.80 -13.86
CA MET A 1 -48.77 -14.89 -14.72
C MET A 1 -47.34 -14.98 -14.23
N GLU A 2 -46.61 -16.02 -14.66
CA GLU A 2 -45.87 -16.12 -15.94
C GLU A 2 -44.53 -15.36 -15.82
N MET A 3 -43.50 -16.08 -15.35
CA MET A 3 -42.29 -16.51 -16.10
C MET A 3 -41.35 -15.35 -16.48
N MET A 4 -40.13 -15.37 -15.94
CA MET A 4 -38.88 -15.47 -16.72
C MET A 4 -37.65 -15.38 -15.79
N GLU A 5 -37.00 -16.53 -15.60
CA GLU A 5 -35.59 -16.63 -15.27
C GLU A 5 -34.79 -16.25 -16.53
N GLU A 6 -33.83 -15.34 -16.41
CA GLU A 6 -32.74 -15.23 -17.38
C GLU A 6 -31.43 -15.65 -16.70
N GLN A 7 -31.06 -16.90 -16.93
CA GLN A 7 -29.71 -17.42 -16.76
C GLN A 7 -28.90 -17.03 -18.00
N SER A 8 -27.89 -16.17 -17.84
CA SER A 8 -26.91 -15.91 -18.90
C SER A 8 -25.73 -16.88 -18.74
N HIS A 9 -25.77 -17.94 -19.55
CA HIS A 9 -24.69 -18.89 -19.74
C HIS A 9 -23.66 -18.32 -20.71
N ASN A 10 -22.41 -18.20 -20.28
CA ASN A 10 -21.27 -18.11 -21.19
C ASN A 10 -20.28 -19.22 -20.84
N GLU A 11 -20.60 -20.44 -21.29
CA GLU A 11 -19.62 -21.51 -21.47
C GLU A 11 -18.88 -21.27 -22.79
N VAL A 12 -17.57 -21.06 -22.73
CA VAL A 12 -16.68 -21.23 -23.90
C VAL A 12 -15.81 -22.45 -23.60
N ASN A 13 -16.16 -23.54 -24.29
CA ASN A 13 -15.57 -24.86 -24.19
C ASN A 13 -14.09 -24.85 -24.66
N PRO A 14 -13.15 -25.46 -23.90
CA PRO A 14 -11.75 -25.55 -24.28
C PRO A 14 -11.48 -26.81 -25.11
N SER A 15 -11.53 -26.73 -26.44
CA SER A 15 -10.92 -27.73 -27.35
C SER A 15 -11.15 -27.31 -28.80
N ASP A 16 -10.13 -26.76 -29.46
CA ASP A 16 -9.97 -26.82 -30.93
C ASP A 16 -8.66 -26.12 -31.34
N ILE A 17 -7.52 -26.83 -31.22
CA ILE A 17 -6.42 -26.78 -32.21
C ILE A 17 -5.64 -28.11 -32.16
N ALA A 18 -6.32 -29.21 -32.46
CA ALA A 18 -5.65 -30.39 -32.99
C ALA A 18 -5.54 -30.19 -34.51
N ALA A 19 -4.37 -29.80 -34.99
CA ALA A 19 -4.03 -29.89 -36.40
C ALA A 19 -2.66 -30.56 -36.49
N GLU A 20 -2.74 -31.87 -36.66
CA GLU A 20 -1.66 -32.76 -37.04
C GLU A 20 -0.99 -32.22 -38.31
N ASN A 21 0.34 -32.10 -38.30
CA ASN A 21 1.09 -32.00 -39.56
C ASN A 21 2.37 -32.84 -39.47
N GLU A 22 2.12 -34.08 -39.84
CA GLU A 22 2.97 -35.11 -40.41
C GLU A 22 4.35 -34.65 -40.90
N SER A 23 5.36 -35.42 -40.52
CA SER A 23 6.77 -35.24 -40.91
C SER A 23 6.98 -35.30 -42.42
N PRO A 24 8.13 -34.78 -42.88
CA PRO A 24 8.95 -35.57 -43.78
C PRO A 24 10.36 -35.74 -43.22
N MET A 25 10.79 -36.99 -43.11
CA MET A 25 12.20 -37.35 -43.01
C MET A 25 12.98 -36.78 -44.18
N SER A 26 14.09 -36.11 -43.91
CA SER A 26 15.13 -35.83 -44.89
C SER A 26 16.50 -36.18 -44.31
N GLN A 27 16.92 -37.41 -44.62
CA GLN A 27 18.25 -37.90 -44.98
C GLN A 27 19.51 -37.37 -44.27
N CYS A 28 20.26 -38.35 -43.77
CA CYS A 28 21.69 -38.31 -43.43
C CYS A 28 22.56 -37.97 -44.66
N GLY A 29 23.66 -37.25 -44.42
CA GLY A 29 24.73 -36.95 -45.37
C GLY A 29 24.90 -35.44 -45.55
N SER A 30 25.94 -34.80 -45.03
CA SER A 30 27.30 -34.92 -45.57
C SER A 30 28.28 -34.22 -44.64
N HIS A 31 29.53 -34.68 -44.63
CA HIS A 31 30.68 -34.07 -43.96
C HIS A 31 30.70 -32.54 -44.09
N SER A 32 30.76 -31.84 -42.96
CA SER A 32 31.21 -30.46 -42.90
C SER A 32 32.37 -30.41 -41.92
N GLU A 33 33.58 -30.37 -42.47
CA GLU A 33 34.78 -30.06 -41.73
C GLU A 33 34.67 -28.66 -41.12
N ASN A 34 34.83 -28.63 -39.80
CA ASN A 34 35.58 -27.63 -39.08
C ASN A 34 35.36 -26.15 -39.45
N SER A 35 34.42 -25.50 -38.76
CA SER A 35 34.71 -24.19 -38.21
C SER A 35 33.88 -24.01 -36.95
N GLU A 36 34.42 -24.52 -35.84
CA GLU A 36 34.09 -23.96 -34.54
C GLU A 36 34.53 -22.50 -34.56
N ARG A 37 33.69 -21.62 -35.09
CA ARG A 37 33.71 -20.20 -34.72
C ARG A 37 33.47 -20.20 -33.22
N LYS A 38 34.56 -20.27 -32.46
CA LYS A 38 34.61 -19.90 -31.06
C LYS A 38 34.05 -18.48 -31.02
N ARG A 39 32.75 -18.38 -30.76
CA ARG A 39 32.17 -17.13 -30.28
C ARG A 39 32.96 -16.88 -29.01
N LYS A 40 33.86 -15.91 -29.08
CA LYS A 40 34.51 -15.31 -27.92
C LYS A 40 33.35 -14.78 -27.09
N ARG A 41 32.83 -15.63 -26.21
CA ARG A 41 31.90 -15.21 -25.17
C ARG A 41 32.78 -14.27 -24.36
N GLY A 42 32.62 -12.97 -24.59
CA GLY A 42 33.29 -11.98 -23.78
C GLY A 42 32.94 -12.35 -22.35
N THR A 43 33.95 -12.75 -21.58
CA THR A 43 33.84 -12.80 -20.13
C THR A 43 33.76 -11.34 -19.70
N GLU A 44 32.65 -10.67 -19.99
CA GLU A 44 32.24 -9.53 -19.20
C GLU A 44 32.01 -10.12 -17.82
N ASN A 45 32.86 -9.69 -16.89
CA ASN A 45 32.99 -10.25 -15.57
C ASN A 45 31.60 -10.52 -14.99
N SER A 46 31.23 -11.78 -14.80
CA SER A 46 29.95 -12.19 -14.21
C SER A 46 29.67 -11.47 -12.89
N SER A 47 30.72 -11.07 -12.17
CA SER A 47 30.63 -10.23 -10.98
C SER A 47 30.04 -8.85 -11.27
N ASP A 48 30.45 -8.16 -12.34
CA ASP A 48 29.98 -6.80 -12.70
C ASP A 48 28.46 -6.78 -13.00
N VAL A 49 27.95 -7.80 -13.70
CA VAL A 49 26.50 -7.93 -13.92
C VAL A 49 25.77 -8.22 -12.61
N THR A 50 26.35 -9.06 -11.75
CA THR A 50 25.76 -9.38 -10.44
C THR A 50 25.76 -8.16 -9.52
N ASP A 51 26.84 -7.38 -9.50
CA ASP A 51 26.98 -6.14 -8.72
C ASP A 51 25.99 -5.07 -9.18
N LYS A 52 25.76 -4.94 -10.50
CA LYS A 52 24.73 -4.06 -11.05
C LYS A 52 23.32 -4.46 -10.60
N ILE A 53 23.03 -5.77 -10.57
CA ILE A 53 21.74 -6.30 -10.10
C ILE A 53 21.57 -6.04 -8.60
N VAL A 54 22.59 -6.35 -7.79
CA VAL A 54 22.58 -6.10 -6.33
C VAL A 54 22.35 -4.61 -6.06
N HIS A 55 23.09 -3.74 -6.74
CA HIS A 55 22.91 -2.30 -6.59
C HIS A 55 21.50 -1.83 -7.00
N ALA A 56 20.94 -2.38 -8.10
CA ALA A 56 19.58 -2.07 -8.51
C ALA A 56 18.54 -2.49 -7.45
N LEU A 57 18.72 -3.66 -6.84
CA LEU A 57 17.86 -4.15 -5.76
C LEU A 57 17.98 -3.28 -4.51
N GLU A 58 19.18 -2.93 -4.06
CA GLU A 58 19.39 -2.03 -2.92
C GLU A 58 18.70 -0.68 -3.14
N LYS A 59 18.82 -0.13 -4.35
CA LYS A 59 18.15 1.12 -4.72
C LYS A 59 16.62 0.97 -4.68
N LEU A 60 16.10 -0.13 -5.22
CA LEU A 60 14.67 -0.43 -5.20
C LEU A 60 14.13 -0.56 -3.76
N PHE A 61 14.85 -1.29 -2.89
CA PHE A 61 14.49 -1.41 -1.47
C PHE A 61 14.53 -0.06 -0.75
N ALA A 62 15.57 0.74 -0.97
CA ALA A 62 15.69 2.06 -0.36
C ALA A 62 14.57 3.00 -0.82
N GLU A 63 14.24 3.03 -2.11
CA GLU A 63 13.11 3.82 -2.62
C GLU A 63 11.76 3.31 -2.10
N SER A 64 11.57 1.99 -2.05
CA SER A 64 10.34 1.37 -1.52
C SER A 64 10.16 1.71 -0.04
N GLY A 65 11.22 1.59 0.76
CA GLY A 65 11.20 1.94 2.19
C GLY A 65 10.81 3.40 2.42
N LYS A 66 11.37 4.34 1.64
CA LYS A 66 11.01 5.75 1.71
C LYS A 66 9.55 6.01 1.36
N ARG A 67 9.05 5.42 0.27
CA ARG A 67 7.63 5.57 -0.12
C ARG A 67 6.70 5.00 0.93
N MET A 68 7.01 3.84 1.48
CA MET A 68 6.24 3.22 2.56
C MET A 68 6.25 4.09 3.82
N GLN A 69 7.40 4.66 4.18
CA GLN A 69 7.49 5.60 5.30
C GLN A 69 6.60 6.83 5.07
N ILE A 70 6.64 7.44 3.88
CA ILE A 70 5.79 8.58 3.53
C ILE A 70 4.31 8.21 3.64
N VAL A 71 3.91 7.05 3.12
CA VAL A 71 2.52 6.57 3.21
C VAL A 71 2.11 6.36 4.67
N THR A 72 2.96 5.72 5.48
CA THR A 72 2.69 5.52 6.90
C THR A 72 2.60 6.85 7.65
N GLU A 73 3.51 7.79 7.39
CA GLU A 73 3.47 9.14 7.98
C GLU A 73 2.22 9.89 7.57
N ALA A 74 1.77 9.79 6.31
CA ALA A 74 0.54 10.41 5.85
C ALA A 74 -0.70 9.82 6.52
N ILE A 75 -0.73 8.49 6.74
CA ILE A 75 -1.82 7.81 7.46
C ILE A 75 -1.80 8.21 8.94
N VAL A 76 -0.64 8.16 9.59
CA VAL A 76 -0.48 8.48 11.02
C VAL A 76 -0.76 9.96 11.28
N LYS A 77 -0.34 10.85 10.39
CA LYS A 77 -0.52 12.29 10.56
C LYS A 77 -1.96 12.73 10.37
N GLY A 78 -2.80 11.93 9.71
CA GLY A 78 -4.23 12.17 9.53
C GLY A 78 -4.53 13.52 8.84
N ASN A 79 -4.98 13.52 7.59
CA ASN A 79 -5.48 14.77 6.98
C ASN A 79 -6.89 15.13 7.48
N GLU A 80 -7.33 14.50 8.57
CA GLU A 80 -8.68 14.54 9.06
C GLU A 80 -9.02 15.96 9.52
N ASP A 81 -10.15 16.47 9.02
CA ASP A 81 -10.67 17.74 9.46
C ASP A 81 -11.25 17.57 10.86
N HIS A 82 -10.54 18.09 11.86
CA HIS A 82 -10.97 18.10 13.26
C HIS A 82 -11.74 19.38 13.63
N SER A 83 -12.30 20.09 12.64
CA SER A 83 -13.08 21.31 12.86
C SER A 83 -14.34 21.08 13.68
N ASP A 84 -14.89 19.86 13.67
CA ASP A 84 -15.98 19.40 14.53
C ASP A 84 -15.58 19.40 16.00
N ILE A 85 -14.41 18.84 16.33
CA ILE A 85 -13.84 18.82 17.69
C ILE A 85 -13.56 20.24 18.16
N ALA A 86 -12.93 21.07 17.32
CA ALA A 86 -12.66 22.46 17.65
C ALA A 86 -13.95 23.26 17.95
N LYS A 87 -15.03 23.03 17.19
CA LYS A 87 -16.34 23.64 17.46
C LYS A 87 -16.93 23.14 18.78
N MET A 88 -16.91 21.83 19.03
CA MET A 88 -17.38 21.27 20.29
C MET A 88 -16.64 21.87 21.50
N LEU A 89 -15.31 21.96 21.45
CA LEU A 89 -14.50 22.56 22.52
C LEU A 89 -14.84 24.03 22.77
N LYS A 90 -15.15 24.77 21.70
CA LYS A 90 -15.62 26.16 21.80
C LYS A 90 -17.01 26.24 22.45
N ASP A 91 -17.92 25.35 22.06
CA ASP A 91 -19.30 25.33 22.56
C ASP A 91 -19.36 24.96 24.06
N MET A 92 -18.35 24.23 24.57
CA MET A 92 -18.15 23.96 26.01
C MET A 92 -17.72 25.19 26.82
N GLY A 93 -17.48 26.35 26.19
CA GLY A 93 -17.13 27.59 26.89
C GLY A 93 -15.72 27.64 27.47
N LEU A 94 -14.80 26.81 26.97
CA LEU A 94 -13.39 26.78 27.40
C LEU A 94 -12.66 28.08 27.06
N SER A 95 -11.62 28.42 27.84
CA SER A 95 -10.69 29.50 27.50
C SER A 95 -9.96 29.20 26.18
N PRO A 96 -9.57 30.19 25.37
CA PRO A 96 -8.80 29.95 24.14
C PRO A 96 -7.52 29.11 24.35
N MET A 97 -6.82 29.24 25.49
CA MET A 97 -5.66 28.38 25.77
C MET A 97 -6.08 26.95 26.10
N ASP A 98 -7.12 26.78 26.92
CA ASP A 98 -7.66 25.45 27.25
C ASP A 98 -8.21 24.74 26.01
N GLN A 99 -8.78 25.48 25.05
CA GLN A 99 -9.19 24.93 23.76
C GLN A 99 -7.99 24.40 22.96
N ILE A 100 -6.87 25.14 22.92
CA ILE A 100 -5.65 24.73 22.23
C ILE A 100 -5.03 23.51 22.91
N ASP A 101 -4.95 23.52 24.23
CA ASP A 101 -4.37 22.42 25.01
C ASP A 101 -5.23 21.16 24.88
N ALA A 102 -6.56 21.27 25.05
CA ALA A 102 -7.49 20.16 24.89
C ALA A 102 -7.44 19.59 23.48
N LEU A 103 -7.43 20.45 22.45
CA LEU A 103 -7.33 20.00 21.07
C LEU A 103 -6.00 19.28 20.82
N THR A 104 -4.88 19.82 21.31
CA THR A 104 -3.56 19.20 21.17
C THR A 104 -3.53 17.82 21.83
N LEU A 105 -4.08 17.69 23.04
CA LEU A 105 -4.11 16.42 23.78
C LEU A 105 -5.04 15.39 23.13
N ILE A 106 -6.19 15.82 22.58
CA ILE A 106 -7.10 14.93 21.86
C ILE A 106 -6.46 14.42 20.56
N LEU A 107 -5.76 15.29 19.83
CA LEU A 107 -5.13 14.95 18.56
C LEU A 107 -3.78 14.23 18.70
N GLU A 108 -3.20 14.19 19.90
CA GLU A 108 -1.92 13.50 20.15
C GLU A 108 -1.98 12.01 19.77
N LYS A 109 -3.13 11.37 19.97
CA LYS A 109 -3.34 9.94 19.68
C LYS A 109 -4.64 9.73 18.91
N PRO A 110 -4.61 9.01 17.76
CA PRO A 110 -5.82 8.72 16.99
C PRO A 110 -6.92 8.04 17.81
N GLN A 111 -6.53 7.22 18.80
CA GLN A 111 -7.47 6.54 19.69
C GLN A 111 -8.25 7.52 20.56
N THR A 112 -7.63 8.62 21.01
CA THR A 112 -8.27 9.63 21.84
C THR A 112 -9.35 10.37 21.06
N VAL A 113 -9.12 10.63 19.77
CA VAL A 113 -10.15 11.18 18.85
C VAL A 113 -11.35 10.24 18.76
N THR A 114 -11.11 8.95 18.49
CA THR A 114 -12.19 7.94 18.39
C THR A 114 -12.98 7.84 19.69
N VAL A 115 -12.30 7.81 20.84
CA VAL A 115 -12.96 7.79 22.15
C VAL A 115 -13.79 9.05 22.33
N PHE A 116 -13.22 10.23 22.14
CA PHE A 116 -13.91 11.51 22.29
C PHE A 116 -15.19 11.61 21.43
N GLN A 117 -15.13 11.18 20.17
CA GLN A 117 -16.28 11.18 19.26
C GLN A 117 -17.39 10.20 19.68
N SER A 118 -17.03 9.12 20.38
CA SER A 118 -17.99 8.10 20.83
C SER A 118 -18.76 8.48 22.11
N LEU A 119 -18.33 9.54 22.82
CA LEU A 119 -18.95 9.98 24.06
C LEU A 119 -20.21 10.81 23.81
N ASP A 120 -21.12 10.80 24.79
CA ASP A 120 -22.23 11.76 24.86
C ASP A 120 -21.70 13.15 25.26
N ASP A 121 -22.40 14.22 24.88
CA ASP A 121 -21.92 15.60 25.05
C ASP A 121 -21.61 15.95 26.52
N ASP A 122 -22.47 15.55 27.46
CA ASP A 122 -22.25 15.73 28.90
C ASP A 122 -20.96 15.05 29.38
N VAL A 123 -20.61 13.89 28.79
CA VAL A 123 -19.43 13.11 29.17
C VAL A 123 -18.17 13.66 28.49
N LYS A 124 -18.29 14.24 27.28
CA LYS A 124 -17.19 14.91 26.59
C LYS A 124 -16.63 16.06 27.41
N GLU A 125 -17.48 16.85 28.05
CA GLU A 125 -17.05 17.96 28.92
C GLU A 125 -16.18 17.46 30.07
N VAL A 126 -16.65 16.44 30.79
CA VAL A 126 -15.90 15.84 31.91
C VAL A 126 -14.58 15.23 31.44
N PHE A 127 -14.60 14.58 30.27
CA PHE A 127 -13.42 14.00 29.66
C PHE A 127 -12.35 15.08 29.34
N VAL A 128 -12.76 16.19 28.74
CA VAL A 128 -11.85 17.32 28.42
C VAL A 128 -11.30 17.95 29.69
N GLN A 129 -12.14 18.19 30.70
CA GLN A 129 -11.67 18.72 31.99
C GLN A 129 -10.64 17.80 32.64
N LYS A 130 -10.86 16.48 32.59
CA LYS A 130 -9.91 15.50 33.11
C LYS A 130 -8.57 15.58 32.36
N LEU A 131 -8.61 15.63 31.02
CA LEU A 131 -7.42 15.76 30.17
C LEU A 131 -6.59 16.99 30.53
N LEU A 132 -7.23 18.15 30.67
CA LEU A 132 -6.56 19.40 31.02
C LEU A 132 -5.98 19.36 32.44
N ASN A 133 -6.71 18.79 33.39
CA ASN A 133 -6.24 18.64 34.77
C ASN A 133 -5.03 17.69 34.88
N ASP A 134 -5.04 16.58 34.14
CA ASP A 134 -3.93 15.64 34.13
C ASP A 134 -2.69 16.26 33.46
N HIS A 135 -2.88 17.07 32.41
CA HIS A 135 -1.81 17.82 31.75
C HIS A 135 -1.21 18.91 32.65
N ALA A 136 -2.02 19.64 33.42
CA ALA A 136 -1.54 20.67 34.34
C ALA A 136 -0.77 20.12 35.57
N ARG A 137 -0.84 18.80 35.82
CA ARG A 137 -0.19 18.12 36.95
C ARG A 137 1.12 17.42 36.58
N GLY A 138 1.43 17.28 35.29
CA GLY A 138 2.68 16.71 34.78
C GLY A 138 3.77 17.75 34.64
#